data_AF-A0A2V6DF15-F1
#
_entry.id   AF-A0A2V6DF15-F1
#
_cell.length_a   1.000
_cell.length_b   1.000
_cell.length_c   1.000
_cell.angle_alpha   90.00
_cell.angle_beta   90.00
_cell.angle_gamma   90.00
#
_symmetry.space_group_name_H-M   'P 1'
#
loop_
_entity.id
_entity.type
_entity.pdbx_description
1 polymer ?
#
loop_
_entity_poly.entity_id
_entity_poly.type
_entity_poly.pdbx_seq_one_letter_code
_entity_poly.pdbx_strand_id
1 'polypeptide(L)' 'MGAQKSSSLVAVIMGSASDWETMSGCVKTLDELNIPNEAHVLSAHRTPDATTKFAREAADRGICVM' A
#
# COMPACT_ATOMS: atom_id res chain seq x y z
N MET A 1 15.14 -20.16 -6.06
CA MET A 1 15.26 -18.77 -5.60
C MET A 1 13.85 -18.31 -5.25
N GLY A 2 13.38 -18.62 -4.04
CA GLY A 2 11.99 -18.43 -3.63
C GLY A 2 11.73 -16.95 -3.37
N ALA A 3 10.76 -16.38 -4.08
CA ALA A 3 10.34 -15.00 -3.83
C ALA A 3 9.84 -14.89 -2.38
N GLN A 4 10.47 -14.00 -1.61
CA GLN A 4 9.94 -13.52 -0.34
C GLN A 4 8.51 -13.04 -0.60
N LYS A 5 7.50 -13.76 -0.08
CA LYS A 5 6.13 -13.26 -0.03
C LYS A 5 6.14 -12.08 0.93
N SER A 6 6.13 -10.86 0.40
CA SER A 6 5.95 -9.64 1.17
C SER A 6 4.59 -9.74 1.89
N SER A 7 4.60 -10.12 3.17
CA SER A 7 3.38 -10.30 3.97
C SER A 7 2.83 -8.96 4.47
N SER A 8 2.77 -7.95 3.60
CA SER A 8 2.15 -6.66 3.94
C SER A 8 0.66 -6.91 4.14
N LEU A 9 0.15 -6.74 5.36
CA LEU A 9 -1.27 -6.94 5.67
C LEU A 9 -2.10 -5.73 5.27
N VAL A 10 -1.51 -4.54 5.33
CA VAL A 10 -2.15 -3.26 5.01
C VAL A 10 -1.37 -2.53 3.92
N ALA A 11 -2.03 -2.07 2.86
CA ALA A 11 -1.45 -1.17 1.87
C ALA A 11 -2.00 0.25 2.04
N VAL A 12 -1.14 1.21 2.36
CA VAL A 12 -1.49 2.63 2.48
C VAL A 12 -1.32 3.30 1.12
N ILE A 13 -2.43 3.54 0.41
CA ILE A 13 -2.41 4.11 -0.93
C ILE A 13 -2.68 5.61 -0.87
N MET A 14 -1.87 6.40 -1.58
CA MET A 14 -2.08 7.83 -1.76
C MET A 14 -2.01 8.27 -3.22
N GLY A 15 -2.74 9.32 -3.58
CA GLY A 15 -2.85 9.76 -4.97
C GLY A 15 -1.66 10.58 -5.45
N SER A 16 -0.91 11.18 -4.52
CA SER A 16 0.23 12.06 -4.74
C SER A 16 1.26 11.95 -3.63
N ALA A 17 2.53 12.22 -3.93
CA ALA A 17 3.58 12.30 -2.91
C ALA A 17 3.34 13.45 -1.90
N SER A 18 2.60 14.49 -2.29
CA SER A 18 2.18 15.57 -1.40
C SER A 18 1.25 15.09 -0.28
N ASP A 19 0.52 13.98 -0.49
CA ASP A 19 -0.39 13.43 0.51
C ASP A 19 0.36 12.79 1.69
N TRP A 20 1.67 12.55 1.54
CA TRP A 20 2.52 11.92 2.56
C TRP A 20 2.50 12.68 3.89
N GLU A 21 2.41 14.01 3.86
CA GLU A 21 2.31 14.83 5.08
C GLU A 21 1.13 14.39 5.96
N THR A 22 0.01 13.99 5.34
CA THR A 22 -1.15 13.46 6.06
C THR A 22 -1.04 11.95 6.30
N MET A 23 -0.66 11.18 5.29
CA MET A 23 -0.72 9.72 5.33
C MET A 23 0.38 9.07 6.19
N SER A 24 1.49 9.77 6.43
CA SER A 24 2.59 9.28 7.27
C SER A 24 2.15 8.93 8.71
N GLY A 25 1.13 9.61 9.24
CA GLY A 25 0.55 9.29 10.54
C GLY A 25 -0.06 7.89 10.59
N CYS A 26 -0.72 7.45 9.51
CA CYS A 26 -1.29 6.10 9.41
C CYS A 26 -0.18 5.04 9.43
N VAL A 27 0.86 5.22 8.62
CA VAL A 27 2.03 4.31 8.58
C VAL A 27 2.67 4.21 9.97
N LYS A 28 2.91 5.35 10.62
CA LYS A 28 3.50 5.38 11.96
C LYS A 28 2.65 4.62 12.99
N THR A 29 1.33 4.78 12.96
CA THR A 29 0.43 4.03 13.86
C THR A 29 0.47 2.53 13.58
N LEU A 30 0.51 2.10 12.30
CA LEU A 30 0.63 0.69 11.95
C LEU A 30 1.97 0.11 12.42
N ASP A 31 3.06 0.87 12.29
CA ASP A 31 4.39 0.49 12.78
C ASP A 31 4.42 0.33 14.31
N GLU A 32 3.83 1.27 15.06
CA GLU A 32 3.69 1.20 16.53
C GLU A 32 2.90 -0.03 16.98
N LEU A 33 1.91 -0.45 16.18
CA LEU A 33 1.10 -1.64 16.42
C LEU A 33 1.76 -2.94 15.91
N ASN A 34 2.95 -2.86 15.30
CA ASN A 34 3.64 -3.98 14.63
C ASN A 34 2.78 -4.65 13.55
N ILE A 35 1.97 -3.88 12.82
CA ILE A 35 1.18 -4.35 11.68
C ILE A 35 2.02 -4.18 10.40
N PRO A 36 2.39 -5.27 9.70
CA PRO A 36 3.10 -5.18 8.44
C PRO A 36 2.32 -4.35 7.42
N ASN A 37 2.96 -3.30 6.91
CA ASN A 37 2.33 -2.37 5.99
C ASN A 37 3.27 -1.92 4.88
N GLU A 38 2.71 -1.42 3.78
CA GLU A 38 3.43 -0.82 2.67
C GLU A 38 2.72 0.45 2.19
N ALA A 39 3.49 1.48 1.79
CA ALA A 39 2.92 2.73 1.30
C ALA A 39 3.23 2.92 -0.20
N HIS A 40 2.22 3.34 -0.98
CA HIS A 40 2.34 3.52 -2.43
C HIS A 40 1.69 4.81 -2.91
N VAL A 41 2.32 5.47 -3.89
CA VAL A 41 1.72 6.57 -4.65
C VAL A 41 1.05 5.99 -5.90
N LEU A 42 -0.27 5.78 -5.86
CA LEU A 42 -1.07 5.26 -6.97
C LEU A 42 -2.24 6.21 -7.23
N SER A 43 -2.14 6.98 -8.30
CA SER A 43 -3.17 7.97 -8.66
C SER A 43 -4.26 7.32 -9.52
N ALA A 44 -5.48 7.23 -9.00
CA ALA A 44 -6.63 6.75 -9.77
C ALA A 44 -6.88 7.56 -11.05
N HIS A 45 -6.55 8.85 -11.07
CA HIS A 45 -6.77 9.73 -12.22
C HIS A 45 -5.58 9.82 -13.17
N ARG A 46 -4.33 9.78 -12.66
CA ARG A 46 -3.13 9.96 -13.50
C ARG A 46 -2.54 8.64 -13.98
N THR A 47 -2.67 7.59 -13.19
CA THR A 47 -2.12 6.26 -13.47
C THR A 47 -3.16 5.16 -13.20
N PRO A 48 -4.36 5.22 -13.83
CA PRO A 48 -5.47 4.31 -13.55
C PRO A 48 -5.11 2.84 -13.74
N ASP A 49 -4.30 2.52 -14.74
CA ASP A 49 -3.89 1.14 -15.03
C ASP A 49 -3.00 0.56 -13.93
N ALA A 50 -2.06 1.36 -13.41
CA ALA A 50 -1.20 0.96 -12.30
C ALA A 50 -2.02 0.74 -11.01
N THR A 51 -2.94 1.65 -10.71
CA THR A 51 -3.86 1.52 -9.56
C THR A 51 -4.74 0.27 -9.70
N THR A 52 -5.30 0.03 -10.88
CA THR A 52 -6.14 -1.14 -11.16
C THR A 52 -5.35 -2.44 -11.06
N LYS A 53 -4.14 -2.47 -11.62
CA LYS A 53 -3.25 -3.64 -11.54
C LYS A 53 -2.92 -3.96 -10.08
N PHE A 54 -2.52 -2.96 -9.30
CA PHE A 54 -2.21 -3.14 -7.89
C PHE A 54 -3.39 -3.73 -7.11
N ALA A 55 -4.58 -3.15 -7.29
CA ALA A 55 -5.79 -3.63 -6.61
C ALA A 55 -6.16 -5.07 -6.98
N ARG A 56 -5.97 -5.47 -8.24
CA ARG A 56 -6.22 -6.84 -8.70
C ARG A 56 -5.26 -7.86 -8.11
N GLU A 57 -3.99 -7.50 -7.97
CA GLU A 57 -2.92 -8.38 -7.47
C GLU A 57 -2.83 -8.39 -5.92
N ALA A 58 -3.48 -7.46 -5.24
CA ALA A 58 -3.30 -7.25 -3.80
C ALA A 58 -3.66 -8.46 -2.95
N ALA A 59 -4.79 -9.13 -3.23
CA ALA A 59 -5.21 -10.32 -2.50
C ALA A 59 -4.21 -11.48 -2.68
N ASP A 60 -3.70 -11.69 -3.90
CA ASP A 60 -2.70 -12.73 -4.20
C ASP A 60 -1.36 -12.45 -3.49
N ARG A 61 -1.06 -11.17 -3.25
CA ARG A 61 0.10 -10.71 -2.48
C ARG A 61 -0.10 -10.83 -0.97
N GLY A 62 -1.31 -11.14 -0.49
CA GLY A 62 -1.62 -11.28 0.93
C GLY A 62 -2.02 -9.97 1.63
N ILE A 63 -2.33 -8.92 0.87
CA ILE A 63 -2.88 -7.67 1.41
C ILE A 63 -4.33 -7.91 1.81
N CYS A 64 -4.64 -7.64 3.08
CA CYS A 64 -5.97 -7.84 3.65
C CYS A 64 -6.83 -6.57 3.63
N VAL A 65 -6.18 -5.40 3.69
CA VAL A 65 -6.84 -4.07 3.69
C VAL A 65 -6.01 -3.08 2.86
N MET A 66 -6.65 -2.24 2.04
CA MET A 66 -6.00 -1.16 1.27
C MET A 66 -6.91 0.06 1.13
#